data_AF-A0A5J4NVI9-F1
#
_entry.id   AF-A0A5J4NVI9-F1
#
_cell.length_a   1.000
_cell.length_b   1.000
_cell.length_c   1.000
_cell.angle_alpha   90.00
_cell.angle_beta   90.00
_cell.angle_gamma   90.00
#
_symmetry.space_group_name_H-M   'P 1'
#
loop_
_entity.id
_entity.type
_entity.pdbx_description
1 polymer ?
#
loop_
_entity_poly.entity_id
_entity_poly.type
_entity_poly.pdbx_seq_one_letter_code
_entity_poly.pdbx_strand_id
1 'polypeptide(L)'
;RSSRFTLPTPVKFSRLNPGQRYTAPTAHGAVDLDLGHQMSLTLRLVDKHDRKVPLTAHQMFMQLTHLKTQQAITFLFTEIAALGVANAKAYQFRLEPEHSAADFDYLGGVYKMELIAGDTLFIKPIIWHMLCIHPPLIQADVNLHFTGEPGSDTARRLAEMNDVSRQRTPTVAAMKRSLGPSSLIGTGPTKAKPEIEHMFRAPERRAPSPIAWVFTIACAVPLLGLLVA
;
A
#
# COMPACT_ATOMS: atom_id res chain seq x y z
N ARG A 1 8.17 -9.99 -28.05
CA ARG A 1 9.55 -9.52 -28.33
C ARG A 1 10.19 -9.29 -26.96
N SER A 2 10.87 -10.28 -26.38
CA SER A 2 11.39 -10.21 -24.99
C SER A 2 12.57 -9.23 -24.95
N SER A 3 12.37 -8.03 -24.39
CA SER A 3 13.45 -7.10 -24.14
C SER A 3 14.03 -7.44 -22.76
N ARG A 4 15.24 -8.02 -22.73
CA ARG A 4 15.96 -8.32 -21.49
C ARG A 4 16.76 -7.08 -21.10
N PHE A 5 16.15 -6.18 -20.36
CA PHE A 5 16.87 -5.05 -19.77
C PHE A 5 17.78 -5.60 -18.66
N THR A 6 19.07 -5.73 -18.96
CA THR A 6 20.07 -6.18 -18.00
C THR A 6 20.80 -4.93 -17.53
N LEU A 7 20.71 -4.60 -16.24
CA LEU A 7 21.47 -3.47 -15.69
C LEU A 7 22.96 -3.68 -16.04
N PRO A 8 23.60 -2.76 -16.79
CA PRO A 8 24.85 -3.03 -17.49
C PRO A 8 26.09 -3.14 -16.59
N THR A 9 25.93 -2.94 -15.27
CA THR A 9 27.05 -3.07 -14.34
C THR A 9 26.59 -3.75 -13.04
N PRO A 10 27.31 -4.79 -12.55
CA PRO A 10 27.14 -5.19 -11.18
C PRO A 10 27.57 -4.00 -10.32
N VAL A 11 26.62 -3.35 -9.65
CA VAL A 11 26.93 -2.31 -8.67
C VAL A 11 27.64 -2.99 -7.51
N LYS A 12 28.97 -3.01 -7.58
CA LYS A 12 29.83 -3.63 -6.58
C LYS A 12 30.00 -2.63 -5.44
N PHE A 13 29.20 -2.77 -4.40
CA PHE A 13 29.52 -2.15 -3.12
C PHE A 13 30.65 -2.91 -2.47
N SER A 14 31.76 -2.23 -2.23
CA SER A 14 32.92 -2.82 -1.60
C SER A 14 32.74 -3.02 -0.09
N ARG A 15 31.78 -2.34 0.56
CA ARG A 15 31.46 -2.47 1.99
C ARG A 15 30.01 -2.10 2.30
N LEU A 16 29.23 -3.05 2.83
CA LEU A 16 27.90 -2.81 3.42
C LEU A 16 27.99 -3.03 4.94
N ASN A 17 27.64 -2.02 5.72
CA ASN A 17 27.64 -2.04 7.18
C ASN A 17 26.18 -2.09 7.68
N PRO A 18 25.88 -2.92 8.69
CA PRO A 18 24.56 -2.98 9.33
C PRO A 18 24.06 -1.60 9.78
N GLY A 19 22.78 -1.30 9.51
CA GLY A 19 22.13 -0.05 9.91
C GLY A 19 22.53 1.20 9.12
N GLN A 20 23.33 1.06 8.06
CA GLN A 20 23.63 2.13 7.12
C GLN A 20 22.71 2.05 5.91
N ARG A 21 22.34 3.22 5.39
CA ARG A 21 21.50 3.39 4.21
C ARG A 21 22.39 3.52 2.98
N TYR A 22 22.32 2.55 2.06
CA TYR A 22 23.13 2.55 0.84
C TYR A 22 22.32 3.02 -0.36
N THR A 23 22.96 3.72 -1.30
CA THR A 23 22.33 4.19 -2.53
C THR A 23 23.19 3.78 -3.73
N ALA A 24 22.60 3.14 -4.73
CA ALA A 24 23.30 2.79 -5.97
C ALA A 24 23.10 3.85 -7.05
N PRO A 25 24.18 4.29 -7.74
CA PRO A 25 24.04 5.07 -8.95
C PRO A 25 23.49 4.15 -10.05
N THR A 26 22.32 4.48 -10.58
CA THR A 26 21.75 3.84 -11.77
C THR A 26 22.07 4.71 -12.98
N ALA A 27 22.37 4.10 -14.13
CA ALA A 27 22.46 4.83 -15.39
C ALA A 27 21.11 5.54 -15.66
N HIS A 28 21.15 6.78 -16.16
CA HIS A 28 19.98 7.64 -16.37
C HIS A 28 18.77 6.89 -16.93
N GLY A 29 17.63 6.96 -16.23
CA GLY A 29 16.34 6.46 -16.70
C GLY A 29 15.58 5.67 -15.64
N ALA A 30 14.26 5.89 -15.56
CA ALA A 30 13.36 4.96 -14.89
C ALA A 30 13.36 3.62 -15.62
N VAL A 31 13.31 2.51 -14.87
CA VAL A 31 13.15 1.19 -15.48
C VAL A 31 11.65 0.98 -15.71
N ASP A 32 11.22 1.12 -16.95
CA ASP A 32 9.85 0.84 -17.36
C ASP A 32 9.65 -0.69 -17.46
N LEU A 33 8.66 -1.19 -16.74
CA LEU A 33 8.29 -2.60 -16.66
C LEU A 33 6.84 -2.74 -17.12
N ASP A 34 6.69 -3.01 -18.43
CA ASP A 34 5.38 -3.29 -19.04
C ASP A 34 4.99 -4.77 -18.97
N LEU A 35 3.78 -5.07 -19.45
CA LEU A 35 3.28 -6.43 -19.69
C LEU A 35 4.30 -7.26 -20.50
N GLY A 36 4.49 -8.51 -20.09
CA GLY A 36 5.48 -9.43 -20.67
C GLY A 36 6.94 -9.17 -20.31
N HIS A 37 7.26 -8.09 -19.56
CA HIS A 37 8.60 -7.89 -19.02
C HIS A 37 8.77 -8.62 -17.67
N GLN A 38 9.99 -9.08 -17.43
CA GLN A 38 10.38 -9.70 -16.17
C GLN A 38 11.65 -9.01 -15.66
N MET A 39 11.60 -8.55 -14.42
CA MET A 39 12.78 -8.13 -13.69
C MET A 39 13.26 -9.29 -12.81
N SER A 40 14.55 -9.57 -12.86
CA SER A 40 15.18 -10.53 -11.96
C SER A 40 16.40 -9.91 -11.30
N LEU A 41 16.52 -10.12 -9.99
CA LEU A 41 17.63 -9.65 -9.19
C LEU A 41 18.20 -10.82 -8.42
N THR A 42 19.49 -11.08 -8.61
CA THR A 42 20.21 -12.14 -7.90
C THR A 42 21.31 -11.53 -7.06
N LEU A 43 21.31 -11.83 -5.77
CA LEU A 43 22.22 -11.28 -4.78
C LEU A 43 22.99 -12.39 -4.07
N ARG A 44 24.22 -12.08 -3.67
CA ARG A 44 25.06 -12.94 -2.84
C ARG A 44 25.66 -12.11 -1.72
N LEU A 45 25.58 -12.62 -0.50
CA LEU A 45 26.22 -12.03 0.66
C LEU A 45 27.54 -12.75 0.90
N VAL A 46 28.60 -11.98 1.10
CA VAL A 46 29.96 -12.48 1.32
C VAL A 46 30.58 -11.75 2.49
N ASP A 47 31.40 -12.44 3.28
CA ASP A 47 32.16 -11.79 4.36
C ASP A 47 33.26 -10.88 3.77
N LYS A 48 33.58 -9.83 4.53
CA LYS A 48 34.60 -8.83 4.24
C LYS A 48 36.01 -9.44 4.21
N HIS A 49 36.29 -10.36 5.13
CA HIS A 49 37.63 -10.91 5.32
C HIS A 49 37.90 -12.10 4.40
N ASP A 50 36.88 -12.90 4.10
CA ASP A 50 36.98 -13.97 3.12
C ASP A 50 35.73 -14.05 2.22
N ARG A 51 35.91 -13.77 0.93
CA ARG A 51 34.84 -13.86 -0.07
C ARG A 51 34.40 -15.30 -0.35
N LYS A 52 35.18 -16.29 0.10
CA LYS A 52 34.86 -17.71 -0.01
C LYS A 52 33.97 -18.19 1.13
N VAL A 53 33.87 -17.43 2.23
CA VAL A 53 32.94 -17.73 3.33
C VAL A 53 31.56 -17.21 2.94
N PRO A 54 30.58 -18.10 2.69
CA PRO A 54 29.23 -17.67 2.37
C PRO A 54 28.56 -17.11 3.63
N LEU A 55 28.09 -15.87 3.55
CA LEU A 55 27.23 -15.30 4.57
C LEU A 55 25.77 -15.56 4.17
N THR A 56 24.96 -15.99 5.12
CA THR A 56 23.56 -16.35 4.87
C THR A 56 22.66 -15.47 5.71
N ALA A 57 21.90 -14.56 5.09
CA ALA A 57 20.85 -13.85 5.79
C ALA A 57 19.70 -14.81 6.14
N HIS A 58 19.15 -14.68 7.34
CA HIS A 58 17.92 -15.36 7.73
C HIS A 58 16.78 -15.05 6.74
N GLN A 59 16.57 -13.76 6.41
CA GLN A 59 15.55 -13.32 5.48
C GLN A 59 15.98 -12.06 4.73
N MET A 60 15.59 -11.97 3.45
CA MET A 60 15.74 -10.74 2.67
C MET A 60 14.41 -10.37 2.03
N PHE A 61 14.12 -9.07 2.05
CA PHE A 61 12.89 -8.50 1.57
C PHE A 61 13.17 -7.45 0.50
N MET A 62 12.32 -7.41 -0.51
CA MET A 62 12.23 -6.31 -1.46
C MET A 62 11.00 -5.48 -1.14
N GLN A 63 11.18 -4.24 -0.72
CA GLN A 63 10.09 -3.31 -0.51
C GLN A 63 9.95 -2.38 -1.72
N LEU A 64 8.78 -2.38 -2.35
CA LEU A 64 8.39 -1.45 -3.40
C LEU A 64 7.39 -0.45 -2.81
N THR A 65 7.73 0.83 -2.82
CA THR A 65 6.88 1.91 -2.30
C THR A 65 6.45 2.84 -3.43
N HIS A 66 5.15 2.95 -3.66
CA HIS A 66 4.59 3.85 -4.66
C HIS A 66 4.84 5.31 -4.25
N LEU A 67 5.45 6.11 -5.12
CA LEU A 67 5.86 7.47 -4.76
C LEU A 67 4.69 8.40 -4.43
N LYS A 68 3.56 8.24 -5.13
CA LYS A 68 2.40 9.13 -4.98
C LYS A 68 1.55 8.77 -3.76
N THR A 69 1.19 7.50 -3.62
CA THR A 69 0.28 7.03 -2.55
C THR A 69 1.00 6.61 -1.28
N GLN A 70 2.34 6.49 -1.31
CA GLN A 70 3.17 5.95 -0.22
C GLN A 70 2.77 4.52 0.20
N GLN A 71 2.03 3.80 -0.66
CA GLN A 71 1.69 2.40 -0.45
C GLN A 71 2.94 1.55 -0.66
N ALA A 72 3.27 0.72 0.32
CA ALA A 72 4.41 -0.16 0.27
C ALA A 72 3.98 -1.63 0.22
N ILE A 73 4.63 -2.39 -0.65
CA ILE A 73 4.44 -3.83 -0.78
C ILE A 73 5.81 -4.48 -0.60
N THR A 74 5.83 -5.59 0.15
CA THR A 74 7.07 -6.26 0.52
C THR A 74 7.06 -7.69 -0.01
N PHE A 75 8.05 -8.02 -0.85
CA PHE A 75 8.26 -9.35 -1.41
C PHE A 75 9.40 -10.05 -0.70
N LEU A 76 9.29 -11.37 -0.55
CA LEU A 76 10.36 -12.21 -0.01
C LEU A 76 11.29 -12.67 -1.14
N PHE A 77 12.60 -12.69 -0.88
CA PHE A 77 13.55 -13.32 -1.78
C PHE A 77 13.51 -14.84 -1.66
N THR A 78 13.60 -15.53 -2.79
CA THR A 78 13.77 -16.98 -2.84
C THR A 78 15.24 -17.34 -2.70
N GLU A 79 15.54 -18.29 -1.81
CA GLU A 79 16.88 -18.84 -1.68
C GLU A 79 17.19 -19.79 -2.84
N ILE A 80 18.34 -19.60 -3.49
CA ILE A 80 18.85 -20.44 -4.58
C ILE A 80 20.30 -20.84 -4.30
N ALA A 81 20.74 -21.98 -4.84
CA ALA A 81 22.14 -22.40 -4.73
C ALA A 81 23.05 -21.42 -5.48
N ALA A 82 24.10 -20.93 -4.83
CA ALA A 82 25.02 -20.00 -5.46
C ALA A 82 25.98 -20.73 -6.42
N LEU A 83 26.07 -20.23 -7.66
CA LEU A 83 26.93 -20.81 -8.67
C LEU A 83 28.42 -20.63 -8.29
N GLY A 84 29.18 -21.73 -8.34
CA GLY A 84 30.64 -21.73 -8.22
C GLY A 84 31.22 -21.73 -6.80
N VAL A 85 30.41 -21.88 -5.74
CA VAL A 85 30.90 -22.06 -4.35
C VAL A 85 30.04 -23.08 -3.61
N ALA A 86 30.64 -24.14 -3.09
CA ALA A 86 29.93 -25.18 -2.34
C ALA A 86 29.26 -24.59 -1.08
N ASN A 87 28.02 -24.99 -0.80
CA ASN A 87 27.20 -24.56 0.35
C ASN A 87 26.92 -23.04 0.44
N ALA A 88 27.20 -22.28 -0.62
CA ALA A 88 26.86 -20.87 -0.66
C ALA A 88 25.41 -20.66 -1.10
N LYS A 89 24.70 -19.79 -0.38
CA LYS A 89 23.35 -19.36 -0.72
C LYS A 89 23.39 -18.09 -1.56
N ALA A 90 22.54 -18.03 -2.56
CA ALA A 90 22.21 -16.84 -3.31
C ALA A 90 20.72 -16.56 -3.14
N TYR A 91 20.33 -15.31 -3.35
CA TYR A 91 18.95 -14.89 -3.15
C TYR A 91 18.46 -14.30 -4.45
N GLN A 92 17.31 -14.78 -4.91
CA GLN A 92 16.69 -14.37 -6.15
C GLN A 92 15.34 -13.71 -5.88
N PHE A 93 15.17 -12.51 -6.43
CA PHE A 93 13.91 -11.80 -6.53
C PHE A 93 13.49 -11.76 -8.00
N ARG A 94 12.22 -12.02 -8.26
CA ARG A 94 11.61 -11.94 -9.59
C ARG A 94 10.33 -11.13 -9.49
N LEU A 95 10.19 -10.17 -10.39
CA LEU A 95 8.99 -9.36 -10.53
C LEU A 95 8.48 -9.45 -11.96
N GLU A 96 7.24 -9.89 -12.08
CA GLU A 96 6.49 -9.98 -13.32
C GLU A 96 5.21 -9.17 -13.13
N PRO A 97 5.02 -8.03 -13.83
CA PRO A 97 3.86 -7.19 -13.63
C PRO A 97 2.53 -7.92 -13.81
N GLU A 98 2.45 -8.85 -14.76
CA GLU A 98 1.22 -9.61 -15.05
C GLU A 98 0.79 -10.51 -13.89
N HIS A 99 1.73 -11.22 -13.28
CA HIS A 99 1.42 -12.16 -12.19
C HIS A 99 1.28 -11.47 -10.84
N SER A 100 1.94 -10.32 -10.66
CA SER A 100 1.92 -9.58 -9.39
C SER A 100 0.90 -8.45 -9.34
N ALA A 101 0.19 -8.15 -10.44
CA ALA A 101 -0.75 -7.02 -10.53
C ALA A 101 -1.77 -6.95 -9.38
N ALA A 102 -2.29 -8.12 -8.95
CA ALA A 102 -3.23 -8.21 -7.84
C ALA A 102 -2.60 -7.80 -6.49
N ASP A 103 -1.32 -8.11 -6.26
CA ASP A 103 -0.58 -7.70 -5.05
C ASP A 103 -0.39 -6.18 -4.99
N PHE A 104 -0.34 -5.53 -6.16
CA PHE A 104 -0.30 -4.08 -6.32
C PHE A 104 -1.68 -3.44 -6.35
N ASP A 105 -2.76 -4.22 -6.22
CA ASP A 105 -4.14 -3.72 -6.35
C ASP A 105 -4.37 -2.95 -7.67
N TYR A 106 -3.67 -3.40 -8.73
CA TYR A 106 -3.61 -2.78 -10.06
C TYR A 106 -3.13 -1.32 -10.05
N LEU A 107 -2.43 -0.87 -8.99
CA LEU A 107 -1.87 0.47 -8.88
C LEU A 107 -0.62 0.63 -9.75
N GLY A 108 -0.81 1.09 -10.98
CA GLY A 108 0.30 1.45 -11.87
C GLY A 108 0.97 2.75 -11.45
N GLY A 109 2.26 2.88 -11.74
CA GLY A 109 3.02 4.10 -11.54
C GLY A 109 4.44 3.87 -11.06
N VAL A 110 4.99 4.89 -10.43
CA VAL A 110 6.40 4.98 -10.11
C VAL A 110 6.67 4.49 -8.69
N TYR A 111 7.53 3.48 -8.57
CA TYR A 111 7.88 2.81 -7.32
C TYR A 111 9.35 2.98 -6.96
N LYS A 112 9.58 3.32 -5.70
CA LYS A 112 10.89 3.28 -5.04
C LYS A 112 11.17 1.86 -4.57
N MET A 113 12.37 1.35 -4.85
CA MET A 113 12.79 0.00 -4.50
C MET A 113 13.84 -0.01 -3.38
N GLU A 114 13.55 -0.74 -2.31
CA GLU A 114 14.39 -0.84 -1.11
C GLU A 114 14.62 -2.31 -0.76
N LEU A 115 15.86 -2.77 -0.88
CA LEU A 115 16.27 -4.07 -0.37
C LEU A 115 16.51 -3.97 1.13
N ILE A 116 15.92 -4.90 1.88
CA ILE A 116 16.11 -5.04 3.31
C ILE A 116 16.65 -6.44 3.57
N ALA A 117 17.89 -6.55 4.03
CA ALA A 117 18.48 -7.82 4.44
C ALA A 117 18.60 -7.88 5.96
N GLY A 118 18.00 -8.90 6.57
CA GLY A 118 18.01 -9.16 8.00
C GLY A 118 18.58 -10.53 8.33
N ASP A 119 19.38 -10.60 9.38
CA ASP A 119 19.95 -11.85 9.87
C ASP A 119 20.02 -11.84 11.40
N THR A 120 20.01 -13.01 12.04
CA THR A 120 20.18 -13.14 13.49
C THR A 120 21.57 -12.66 13.94
N LEU A 121 22.54 -12.69 13.02
CA LEU A 121 23.91 -12.24 13.25
C LEU A 121 24.07 -10.71 13.28
N PHE A 122 23.07 -9.95 12.78
CA PHE A 122 23.15 -8.48 12.71
C PHE A 122 22.05 -7.82 13.56
N ILE A 123 22.44 -7.05 14.57
CA ILE A 123 21.51 -6.27 15.42
C ILE A 123 20.72 -5.23 14.59
N LYS A 124 21.33 -4.70 13.52
CA LYS A 124 20.69 -3.73 12.61
C LYS A 124 20.54 -4.32 11.22
N PRO A 125 19.39 -4.18 10.55
CA PRO A 125 19.22 -4.64 9.18
C PRO A 125 20.07 -3.78 8.21
N ILE A 126 20.42 -4.37 7.08
CA ILE A 126 21.04 -3.66 5.96
C ILE A 126 19.91 -3.16 5.06
N ILE A 127 19.85 -1.84 4.83
CA ILE A 127 18.85 -1.23 3.96
C ILE A 127 19.58 -0.61 2.76
N TRP A 128 19.24 -1.09 1.57
CA TRP A 128 19.82 -0.62 0.32
C TRP A 128 18.74 -0.11 -0.63
N HIS A 129 18.84 1.17 -0.97
CA HIS A 129 18.07 1.82 -2.02
C HIS A 129 18.76 1.53 -3.33
N MET A 130 18.17 0.62 -4.09
CA MET A 130 18.78 0.15 -5.33
C MET A 130 18.77 1.21 -6.43
N LEU A 131 18.10 2.35 -6.20
CA LEU A 131 18.04 3.47 -7.12
C LEU A 131 18.25 4.79 -6.35
N CYS A 132 19.20 5.61 -6.82
CA CYS A 132 19.60 6.85 -6.18
C CYS A 132 19.12 8.09 -6.92
N ILE A 133 18.77 9.08 -6.10
CA ILE A 133 18.36 10.45 -6.40
C ILE A 133 19.63 11.30 -6.64
N HIS A 134 19.71 11.99 -7.78
CA HIS A 134 20.56 13.19 -7.92
C HIS A 134 19.64 14.37 -8.26
N PRO A 135 19.45 15.36 -7.36
CA PRO A 135 18.77 16.60 -7.72
C PRO A 135 19.64 17.36 -8.75
N PRO A 136 19.10 17.91 -9.85
CA PRO A 136 17.72 18.38 -10.02
C PRO A 136 16.83 17.51 -10.95
N LEU A 137 17.32 16.37 -11.45
CA LEU A 137 16.58 15.51 -12.39
C LEU A 137 16.34 14.14 -11.77
N ILE A 138 15.14 13.99 -11.19
CA ILE A 138 14.60 12.72 -10.71
C ILE A 138 14.44 11.80 -11.92
N GLN A 139 15.18 10.71 -12.01
CA GLN A 139 14.75 9.51 -12.77
C GLN A 139 15.71 8.35 -12.56
N ALA A 140 15.45 7.62 -11.48
CA ALA A 140 15.73 6.20 -11.40
C ALA A 140 14.69 5.63 -10.43
N ASP A 141 13.50 5.36 -10.97
CA ASP A 141 12.43 4.66 -10.26
C ASP A 141 11.95 3.51 -11.16
N VAL A 142 11.28 2.52 -10.59
CA VAL A 142 10.63 1.48 -11.39
C VAL A 142 9.22 1.93 -11.72
N ASN A 143 8.94 2.09 -13.01
CA ASN A 143 7.60 2.41 -13.48
C ASN A 143 6.89 1.10 -13.84
N LEU A 144 5.89 0.73 -13.05
CA LEU A 144 5.08 -0.47 -13.24
C LEU A 144 3.81 -0.11 -13.98
N HIS A 145 3.57 -0.76 -15.12
CA HIS A 145 2.33 -0.63 -15.85
C HIS A 145 1.45 -1.87 -15.64
N PHE A 146 0.25 -1.67 -15.12
CA PHE A 146 -0.76 -2.73 -14.93
C PHE A 146 -1.99 -2.42 -15.78
N THR A 147 -2.66 -3.47 -16.26
CA THR A 147 -3.97 -3.38 -16.89
C THR A 147 -5.03 -3.89 -15.93
N GLY A 148 -5.88 -2.99 -15.43
CA GLY A 148 -6.97 -3.31 -14.52
C GLY A 148 -7.50 -2.06 -13.81
N GLU A 149 -8.70 -2.16 -13.25
CA GLU A 149 -9.24 -1.11 -12.40
C GLU A 149 -8.56 -1.15 -11.03
N PRO A 150 -8.11 0.00 -10.48
CA PRO A 150 -7.51 0.04 -9.16
C PRO A 150 -8.55 -0.37 -8.11
N GLY A 151 -8.15 -1.19 -7.14
CA GLY A 151 -9.08 -1.60 -6.08
C GLY A 151 -9.55 -0.44 -5.22
N SER A 152 -10.62 -0.69 -4.45
CA SER A 152 -11.33 0.36 -3.71
C SER A 152 -10.45 1.15 -2.74
N ASP A 153 -9.48 0.50 -2.11
CA ASP A 153 -8.52 1.12 -1.20
C ASP A 153 -7.52 2.01 -1.94
N THR A 154 -7.05 1.55 -3.10
CA THR A 154 -6.18 2.33 -3.99
C THR A 154 -6.91 3.54 -4.56
N ALA A 155 -8.13 3.34 -5.08
CA ALA A 155 -8.98 4.41 -5.60
C ALA A 155 -9.25 5.46 -4.52
N ARG A 156 -9.51 5.03 -3.28
CA ARG A 156 -9.67 5.92 -2.14
C ARG A 156 -8.41 6.75 -1.85
N ARG A 157 -7.22 6.13 -1.82
CA ARG A 157 -5.95 6.85 -1.57
C ARG A 157 -5.62 7.84 -2.69
N LEU A 158 -5.91 7.48 -3.94
CA LEU A 158 -5.78 8.39 -5.08
C LEU A 158 -6.73 9.59 -4.97
N ALA A 159 -7.98 9.37 -4.54
CA ALA A 159 -8.93 10.44 -4.28
C ALA A 159 -8.51 11.34 -3.11
N GLU A 160 -8.00 10.76 -2.02
CA GLU A 160 -7.47 11.51 -0.86
C GLU A 160 -6.24 12.36 -1.24
N MET A 161 -5.39 11.89 -2.16
CA MET A 161 -4.23 12.65 -2.64
C MET A 161 -4.61 13.86 -3.49
N ASN A 162 -5.63 13.74 -4.34
CA ASN A 162 -6.06 14.84 -5.21
C ASN A 162 -6.87 15.93 -4.46
N ASP A 163 -7.28 15.66 -3.21
CA ASP A 163 -8.02 16.61 -2.37
C ASP A 163 -7.06 17.57 -1.63
N VAL A 164 -6.63 18.64 -2.32
CA VAL A 164 -5.72 19.68 -1.81
C VAL A 164 -6.27 20.39 -0.56
N SER A 165 -7.59 20.38 -0.34
CA SER A 165 -8.23 21.02 0.81
C SER A 165 -7.89 20.37 2.16
N ARG A 166 -7.26 19.18 2.14
CA ARG A 166 -6.91 18.40 3.34
C ARG A 166 -5.41 18.37 3.66
N GLN A 167 -4.56 19.10 2.94
CA GLN A 167 -3.15 19.22 3.28
C GLN A 167 -2.98 19.90 4.66
N ARG A 168 -2.84 19.09 5.71
CA ARG A 168 -2.60 19.60 7.06
C ARG A 168 -1.17 20.10 7.17
N THR A 169 -1.01 21.38 7.49
CA THR A 169 0.25 21.93 8.00
C THR A 169 0.59 21.18 9.30
N PRO A 170 1.78 20.56 9.42
CA PRO A 170 2.14 19.83 10.63
C PRO A 170 2.29 20.83 11.78
N THR A 171 1.25 20.97 12.59
CA THR A 171 1.31 21.75 13.83
C THR A 171 1.90 20.90 14.94
N VAL A 172 2.77 21.53 15.74
CA VAL A 172 3.56 20.90 16.81
C VAL A 172 2.67 20.19 17.86
N ALA A 173 1.41 20.61 18.01
CA ALA A 173 0.43 19.95 18.88
C ALA A 173 -0.01 18.55 18.39
N ALA A 174 0.11 18.25 17.09
CA ALA A 174 -0.20 16.94 16.52
C ALA A 174 0.94 15.92 16.70
N MET A 175 2.20 16.38 16.79
CA MET A 175 3.37 15.50 16.94
C MET A 175 3.38 14.70 18.26
N LYS A 176 2.66 15.14 19.30
CA LYS A 176 2.63 14.45 20.60
C LYS A 176 1.66 13.26 20.69
N ARG A 177 0.86 12.96 19.65
CA ARG A 177 -0.07 11.79 19.66
C ARG A 177 0.28 10.67 18.69
N SER A 178 1.43 10.70 18.02
CA SER A 178 1.85 9.61 17.14
C SER A 178 3.21 9.06 17.55
N LEU A 179 3.20 8.09 18.45
CA LEU A 179 4.14 6.97 18.32
C LEU A 179 3.84 6.34 16.94
N GLY A 180 4.88 6.10 16.14
CA GLY A 180 4.81 5.96 14.68
C GLY A 180 3.82 4.94 14.10
N PRO A 181 3.63 4.95 12.77
CA PRO A 181 2.68 4.07 12.08
C PRO A 181 3.09 2.60 12.33
N SER A 182 2.28 1.89 13.09
CA SER A 182 2.43 0.45 13.27
C SER A 182 1.85 -0.24 12.04
N SER A 183 2.68 -0.97 11.28
CA SER A 183 2.28 -1.69 10.05
C SER A 183 1.25 -2.81 10.30
N LEU A 184 0.98 -3.16 11.55
CA LEU A 184 0.04 -4.20 11.96
C LEU A 184 -1.39 -3.69 12.25
N ILE A 185 -1.55 -2.40 12.55
CA ILE A 185 -2.85 -1.76 12.75
C ILE A 185 -2.89 -0.58 11.80
N GLY A 186 -3.41 -0.81 10.59
CA GLY A 186 -3.71 0.25 9.65
C GLY A 186 -4.48 1.34 10.37
N THR A 187 -4.16 2.61 10.11
CA THR A 187 -4.93 3.73 10.63
C THR A 187 -6.38 3.49 10.23
N GLY A 188 -7.24 3.22 11.22
CA GLY A 188 -8.67 3.05 10.99
C GLY A 188 -9.20 4.22 10.15
N PRO A 189 -10.30 4.02 9.39
CA PRO A 189 -10.80 5.02 8.44
C PRO A 189 -10.90 6.40 9.10
N THR A 190 -10.01 7.30 8.70
CA THR A 190 -9.92 8.69 9.19
C THR A 190 -10.98 9.59 8.58
N LYS A 191 -11.76 9.06 7.62
CA LYS A 191 -12.96 9.71 7.12
C LYS A 191 -14.03 9.56 8.21
N ALA A 192 -14.54 10.69 8.70
CA ALA A 192 -15.74 10.69 9.52
C ALA A 192 -16.80 9.84 8.79
N LYS A 193 -17.35 8.84 9.49
CA LYS A 193 -18.46 8.07 8.95
C LYS A 193 -19.57 9.06 8.56
N PRO A 194 -20.29 8.83 7.46
CA PRO A 194 -21.41 9.68 7.11
C PRO A 194 -22.34 9.81 8.32
N GLU A 195 -22.88 11.00 8.53
CA GLU A 195 -23.80 11.28 9.62
C GLU A 195 -24.97 10.28 9.55
N ILE A 196 -25.23 9.60 10.67
CA ILE A 196 -26.31 8.62 10.73
C ILE A 196 -27.61 9.41 10.84
N GLU A 197 -28.30 9.57 9.73
CA GLU A 197 -29.67 10.07 9.73
C GLU A 197 -30.59 8.94 10.21
N HIS A 198 -31.08 9.07 11.44
CA HIS A 198 -32.08 8.15 11.96
C HIS A 198 -33.42 8.47 11.30
N MET A 199 -33.75 7.76 10.22
CA MET A 199 -35.02 7.93 9.52
C MET A 199 -36.15 7.40 10.39
N PHE A 200 -36.89 8.31 11.02
CA PHE A 200 -38.10 7.96 11.74
C PHE A 200 -39.12 7.35 10.78
N ARG A 201 -39.86 6.35 11.27
CA ARG A 201 -40.99 5.80 10.51
C ARG A 201 -41.97 6.93 10.20
N ALA A 202 -42.47 6.98 8.98
CA ALA A 202 -43.53 7.91 8.63
C ALA A 202 -44.72 7.73 9.59
N PRO A 203 -45.33 8.82 10.09
CA PRO A 203 -46.48 8.73 10.97
C PRO A 203 -47.60 7.96 10.26
N GLU A 204 -48.25 7.06 10.99
CA GLU A 204 -49.37 6.30 10.47
C GLU A 204 -50.48 7.24 9.98
N ARG A 205 -51.05 6.94 8.81
CA ARG A 205 -52.10 7.76 8.21
C ARG A 205 -53.34 7.69 9.08
N ARG A 206 -53.64 8.79 9.77
CA ARG A 206 -54.90 8.94 10.51
C ARG A 206 -56.08 8.98 9.52
N ALA A 207 -57.23 8.45 9.95
CA ALA A 207 -58.47 8.55 9.17
C ALA A 207 -58.79 10.05 8.90
N PRO A 208 -59.33 10.38 7.71
CA PRO A 208 -59.67 11.75 7.38
C PRO A 208 -60.79 12.26 8.30
N SER A 209 -60.66 13.51 8.77
CA SER A 209 -61.60 14.16 9.68
C SER A 209 -63.10 14.02 9.33
N PRO A 210 -63.57 14.12 8.06
CA PRO A 210 -65.00 13.97 7.78
C PRO A 210 -65.56 12.60 8.15
N ILE A 211 -64.78 11.51 7.99
CA ILE A 211 -65.24 10.16 8.35
C ILE A 211 -65.38 10.04 9.88
N ALA A 212 -64.46 10.66 10.64
CA ALA A 212 -64.53 10.69 12.10
C ALA A 212 -65.78 11.44 12.59
N TRP A 213 -66.14 12.57 11.98
CA TRP A 213 -67.36 13.32 12.33
C TRP A 213 -68.64 12.54 12.06
N VAL A 214 -68.75 11.89 10.90
CA VAL A 214 -69.93 11.07 10.56
C VAL A 214 -70.11 9.94 11.56
N PHE A 215 -69.04 9.23 11.90
CA PHE A 215 -69.10 8.13 12.87
C PHE A 215 -69.43 8.61 14.28
N THR A 216 -68.88 9.75 14.69
CA THR A 216 -69.17 10.36 16.00
C THR A 216 -70.64 10.73 16.15
N ILE A 217 -71.25 11.33 15.12
CA ILE A 217 -72.69 11.66 15.11
C ILE A 217 -73.52 10.38 15.12
N ALA A 218 -73.18 9.40 14.28
CA ALA A 218 -73.88 8.12 14.21
C ALA A 218 -73.89 7.37 15.55
N CYS A 219 -72.77 7.41 16.29
CA CYS A 219 -72.69 6.84 17.64
C CYS A 219 -73.46 7.65 18.71
N ALA A 220 -73.68 8.95 18.52
CA ALA A 220 -74.41 9.80 19.46
C ALA A 220 -75.95 9.71 19.30
N VAL A 221 -76.45 9.33 18.12
CA VAL A 221 -77.89 9.20 17.83
C VAL A 221 -78.63 8.26 18.81
N PRO A 222 -78.13 7.06 19.14
CA PRO A 222 -78.80 6.17 20.10
C PRO A 222 -78.87 6.77 21.51
N LEU A 223 -77.83 7.51 21.93
CA LEU A 223 -77.79 8.16 23.24
C LEU A 223 -78.75 9.34 23.33
N LEU A 224 -78.87 10.13 22.24
CA LEU A 224 -79.91 11.16 22.13
C LEU A 224 -81.32 10.57 22.10
N GLY A 225 -81.50 9.44 21.41
CA GLY A 225 -82.76 8.69 21.42
C GLY A 225 -83.16 8.23 22.82
N LEU A 226 -82.20 7.80 23.64
CA LEU A 226 -82.42 7.45 25.05
C LEU A 226 -82.76 8.67 25.93
N LEU A 227 -82.27 9.86 25.61
CA LEU A 227 -82.54 11.09 26.39
C LEU A 227 -83.91 11.73 26.09
N VAL A 228 -84.48 11.46 24.91
CA VAL A 228 -85.76 12.01 24.47
C VAL A 228 -86.93 11.03 24.71
N ALA A 229 -86.64 9.73 24.84
CA ALA A 229 -87.59 8.70 25.25
C ALA A 229 -87.83 8.72 26.77
#